data_AF-A0A699UP01-F1
#
_entry.id   AF-A0A699UP01-F1
#
_cell.length_a   1.000
_cell.length_b   1.000
_cell.length_c   1.000
_cell.angle_alpha   90.00
_cell.angle_beta   90.00
_cell.angle_gamma   90.00
#
_symmetry.space_group_name_H-M   'P 1'
#
loop_
_entity.id
_entity.type
_entity.pdbx_description
1 polymer ?
#
loop_
_entity_poly.entity_id
_entity_poly.type
_entity_poly.pdbx_seq_one_letter_code
_entity_poly.pdbx_strand_id
1 'polypeptide(L)'
;TDHKSLQHILDQKGLNMRRRRWLELLSDYDCDIRYHSGKENVLADALSKKEQEPPLRVRALVMNISLDLPRQILNAQTEEASKPENIKEEDV
;
A
#
# COMPACT_ATOMS: atom_id res chain seq x y z
N THR A 1 1.81 -7.64 26.00
CA THR A 1 1.11 -7.65 24.70
C THR A 1 0.09 -8.76 24.69
N ASP A 2 -1.09 -8.51 24.14
CA ASP A 2 -2.13 -9.53 23.92
C ASP A 2 -1.95 -10.33 22.62
N HIS A 3 -0.94 -9.96 21.83
CA HIS A 3 -0.61 -10.65 20.60
C HIS A 3 0.54 -11.65 20.80
N LYS A 4 0.19 -12.94 20.91
CA LYS A 4 1.13 -14.02 21.23
C LYS A 4 2.33 -14.13 20.29
N SER A 5 2.16 -13.81 19.01
CA SER A 5 3.25 -13.89 18.04
C SER A 5 4.38 -12.87 18.28
N LEU A 6 4.11 -11.77 18.99
CA LEU A 6 5.12 -10.76 19.34
C LEU A 6 6.10 -11.25 20.42
N GLN A 7 5.76 -12.29 21.18
CA GLN A 7 6.66 -12.85 22.18
C GLN A 7 7.96 -13.40 21.58
N HIS A 8 7.92 -13.84 20.32
CA HIS A 8 9.05 -14.45 19.62
C HIS A 8 9.63 -13.53 18.53
N ILE A 9 9.30 -12.24 18.55
CA ILE A 9 9.71 -11.32 17.46
C ILE A 9 11.23 -11.10 17.42
N LEU A 10 11.91 -11.18 18.58
CA LEU A 10 13.36 -11.01 18.68
C LEU A 10 14.14 -12.23 18.17
N ASP A 11 13.56 -13.43 18.30
CA ASP A 11 14.20 -14.69 17.89
C ASP A 11 13.99 -15.03 16.41
N GLN A 12 13.14 -14.27 15.70
CA GLN A 12 12.77 -14.53 14.31
C GLN A 12 13.87 -14.08 13.33
N LYS A 13 14.48 -15.07 12.64
CA LYS A 13 15.54 -14.83 11.63
C LYS A 13 15.06 -14.09 10.36
N GLY A 14 13.78 -14.24 10.01
CA GLY A 14 13.21 -13.72 8.75
C GLY A 14 12.10 -12.70 8.99
N LEU A 15 12.46 -11.43 9.20
CA LEU A 15 11.48 -10.36 9.44
C LEU A 15 11.24 -9.49 8.19
N ASN A 16 9.99 -9.06 8.01
CA ASN A 16 9.65 -8.02 7.04
C ASN A 16 10.35 -6.70 7.44
N MET A 17 10.77 -5.90 6.46
CA MET A 17 11.38 -4.57 6.64
C MET A 17 10.64 -3.69 7.65
N ARG A 18 9.30 -3.70 7.63
CA ARG A 18 8.50 -2.94 8.61
C ARG A 18 8.75 -3.41 10.04
N ARG A 19 8.80 -4.73 10.27
CA ARG A 19 9.06 -5.30 11.60
C ARG A 19 10.49 -5.01 12.05
N ARG A 20 11.45 -5.06 11.13
CA ARG A 20 12.86 -4.77 11.39
C ARG A 20 13.06 -3.31 11.86
N ARG A 21 12.39 -2.35 11.22
CA ARG A 21 12.37 -0.95 11.66
C ARG A 21 11.78 -0.77 13.06
N TRP A 22 10.72 -1.51 13.40
CA TRP A 22 10.17 -1.48 14.77
C TRP A 22 11.12 -2.09 15.79
N LEU A 23 11.89 -3.11 15.42
CA LEU A 23 12.91 -3.69 16.31
C LEU A 23 14.08 -2.75 16.56
N GLU A 24 14.54 -2.02 15.55
CA GLU A 24 15.56 -0.97 15.73
C GLU A 24 15.10 0.04 16.79
N LEU A 25 13.85 0.51 16.69
CA LEU A 25 13.28 1.43 17.68
C LEU A 25 13.18 0.79 19.08
N LEU A 26 12.78 -0.48 19.17
CA LEU A 26 12.69 -1.19 20.46
C LEU A 26 14.07 -1.44 21.08
N SER A 27 15.13 -1.55 20.27
CA SER A 27 16.49 -1.81 20.77
C SER A 27 17.08 -0.66 21.58
N ASP A 28 16.54 0.54 21.43
CA ASP A 28 16.92 1.71 22.22
C ASP A 28 16.39 1.64 23.68
N TYR A 29 15.50 0.69 23.97
CA TYR A 29 14.86 0.53 25.27
C TYR A 29 15.18 -0.83 25.87
N ASP A 30 15.47 -0.86 27.17
CA ASP A 30 15.56 -2.11 27.93
C ASP A 30 14.14 -2.64 28.22
N CYS A 31 13.61 -3.45 27.31
CA CYS A 31 12.22 -3.89 27.34
C CYS A 31 12.04 -5.39 27.08
N ASP A 32 11.19 -6.01 27.90
CA ASP A 32 10.77 -7.41 27.76
C ASP A 32 9.37 -7.51 27.16
N ILE A 33 9.21 -8.24 26.06
CA ILE A 33 7.90 -8.49 25.46
C ILE A 33 7.26 -9.72 26.12
N ARG A 34 6.31 -9.49 27.03
CA ARG A 34 5.56 -10.56 27.71
C ARG A 34 4.13 -10.68 27.18
N TYR A 35 3.66 -11.91 27.00
CA TYR A 35 2.26 -12.17 26.69
C TYR A 35 1.39 -11.87 27.91
N HIS A 36 0.26 -11.20 27.67
CA HIS A 36 -0.77 -10.89 28.65
C HIS A 36 -2.12 -11.21 28.00
N SER A 37 -3.12 -11.69 28.75
CA SER A 37 -4.37 -12.05 28.07
C SER A 37 -5.11 -10.79 27.60
N GLY A 38 -5.74 -10.85 26.42
CA GLY A 38 -6.53 -9.71 25.91
C GLY A 38 -7.67 -9.30 26.85
N LYS A 39 -8.22 -10.25 27.62
CA LYS A 39 -9.23 -9.97 28.66
C LYS A 39 -8.74 -9.06 29.77
N GLU A 40 -7.44 -9.04 30.03
CA GLU A 40 -6.81 -8.19 31.04
C GLU A 40 -6.19 -6.93 30.41
N ASN A 41 -6.18 -6.82 29.08
CA ASN A 41 -5.70 -5.67 28.31
C ASN A 41 -6.76 -4.57 28.16
N VAL A 42 -7.79 -4.55 29.02
CA VAL A 42 -8.99 -3.70 28.91
C VAL A 42 -8.64 -2.22 28.81
N LEU A 43 -7.65 -1.76 29.58
CA LEU A 43 -7.24 -0.35 29.58
C LEU A 43 -6.62 0.05 28.23
N ALA A 44 -5.69 -0.75 27.71
CA ALA A 44 -5.07 -0.46 26.43
C ALA A 44 -6.08 -0.58 25.28
N ASP A 45 -6.98 -1.56 25.33
CA ASP A 45 -8.06 -1.72 24.34
C ASP A 45 -9.04 -0.54 24.38
N ALA A 46 -9.41 -0.05 25.57
CA ALA A 46 -10.26 1.12 25.73
C ALA A 46 -9.60 2.39 25.17
N LEU A 47 -8.30 2.58 25.42
CA LEU A 47 -7.54 3.71 24.90
C LEU A 47 -7.27 3.59 23.39
N SER A 48 -7.11 2.37 22.86
CA SER A 48 -6.90 2.14 21.43
C SER A 48 -8.16 2.36 20.60
N LYS A 49 -9.34 2.25 21.21
CA LYS A 49 -10.63 2.56 20.59
C LYS A 49 -10.80 4.07 20.50
N LYS A 50 -9.98 4.72 19.67
CA LYS A 50 -10.32 6.04 19.13
C LYS A 50 -11.52 5.84 18.21
N GLU A 51 -12.54 6.68 18.33
CA GLU A 51 -13.59 6.80 17.30
C GLU A 51 -12.90 7.14 15.98
N GLN A 52 -12.65 6.13 15.15
CA GLN A 52 -12.35 6.37 13.75
C GLN A 52 -13.66 6.80 13.14
N GLU A 53 -13.80 8.09 12.87
CA GLU A 53 -14.72 8.53 11.82
C GLU A 53 -14.44 7.63 10.62
N PRO A 54 -15.44 6.91 10.11
CA PRO A 54 -15.24 6.01 8.99
C PRO A 54 -14.60 6.85 7.87
N PRO A 55 -13.47 6.41 7.29
CA PRO A 55 -12.78 7.21 6.29
C PRO A 55 -13.79 7.57 5.21
N LEU A 56 -13.91 8.87 4.90
CA LEU A 56 -14.77 9.36 3.83
C LEU A 56 -14.33 8.66 2.53
N ARG A 57 -15.05 7.61 2.15
CA ARG A 57 -14.80 6.87 0.91
C ARG A 57 -15.34 7.74 -0.21
N VAL A 58 -14.47 8.56 -0.80
CA VAL A 58 -14.79 9.27 -2.03
C VAL A 58 -14.99 8.22 -3.13
N ARG A 59 -16.26 7.98 -3.51
CA ARG A 59 -16.57 7.27 -4.74
C ARG A 59 -16.20 8.22 -5.88
N ALA A 60 -15.19 7.86 -6.67
CA ALA A 60 -14.99 8.50 -7.95
C ALA A 60 -16.25 8.23 -8.80
N LEU A 61 -17.10 9.23 -8.98
CA LEU A 61 -18.11 9.20 -10.02
C LEU A 61 -17.33 9.14 -11.32
N VAL A 62 -17.54 8.09 -12.12
CA VAL A 62 -16.88 7.87 -13.41
C VAL A 62 -16.79 9.20 -14.15
N MET A 63 -15.59 9.76 -14.24
CA MET A 63 -15.41 11.02 -14.95
C MET A 63 -15.62 10.72 -16.43
N ASN A 64 -16.69 11.28 -17.02
CA ASN A 64 -16.95 11.33 -18.46
C ASN A 64 -15.75 11.85 -19.29
N ILE A 65 -14.71 12.37 -18.62
CA ILE A 65 -13.44 12.83 -19.17
C ILE A 65 -12.65 11.71 -19.88
N SER A 66 -12.84 10.43 -19.53
CA SER A 66 -12.01 9.34 -20.09
C SER A 66 -12.58 8.61 -21.32
N LEU A 67 -13.74 8.98 -21.87
CA LEU A 67 -14.24 8.30 -23.08
C LEU A 67 -13.52 8.73 -24.35
N ASP A 68 -13.00 9.96 -24.39
CA ASP A 68 -12.39 10.50 -25.61
C ASP A 68 -10.85 10.36 -25.63
N LEU A 69 -10.21 10.21 -24.46
CA LEU A 69 -8.76 10.01 -24.38
C LEU A 69 -8.27 8.77 -25.18
N PRO A 70 -8.92 7.59 -25.08
CA PRO A 70 -8.52 6.42 -25.88
C PRO A 70 -8.64 6.68 -27.39
N ARG A 71 -9.65 7.46 -27.79
CA ARG A 71 -9.91 7.81 -29.19
C ARG A 71 -8.88 8.80 -29.72
N GLN A 72 -8.50 9.80 -28.92
CA GLN A 72 -7.43 10.74 -29.25
C GLN A 72 -6.07 10.03 -29.40
N ILE A 73 -5.77 9.06 -28.52
CA ILE A 73 -4.53 8.26 -28.61
C ILE A 73 -4.48 7.48 -29.92
N LEU A 74 -5.58 6.82 -30.30
CA LEU A 74 -5.66 6.02 -31.52
C LEU A 74 -5.52 6.89 -32.78
N ASN A 75 -6.15 8.07 -32.79
CA ASN A 75 -6.01 9.01 -33.90
C ASN A 75 -4.57 9.50 -34.05
N ALA A 76 -3.91 9.89 -32.94
CA ALA A 76 -2.53 10.34 -32.96
C ALA A 76 -1.55 9.26 -33.46
N GLN A 77 -1.76 8.00 -33.07
CA GLN A 77 -0.96 6.87 -33.57
C GLN A 77 -1.16 6.63 -35.07
N THR A 78 -2.40 6.77 -35.56
CA THR A 78 -2.73 6.58 -36.97
C THR A 78 -2.14 7.69 -37.84
N GLU A 79 -2.18 8.95 -37.37
CA GLU A 79 -1.56 10.08 -38.07
C GLU A 79 -0.04 9.95 -38.13
N GLU A 80 0.62 9.54 -37.04
CA GLU A 80 2.07 9.28 -37.00
C GLU A 80 2.49 8.13 -37.92
N ALA A 81 1.72 7.03 -37.96
CA ALA A 81 2.01 5.88 -38.81
C ALA A 81 1.84 6.20 -40.30
N SER A 82 0.97 7.15 -40.64
CA SER A 82 0.69 7.55 -42.03
C SER A 82 1.63 8.64 -42.56
N LYS A 83 2.60 9.10 -41.75
CA LYS A 83 3.62 10.06 -42.20
C LYS A 83 4.53 9.42 -43.26
N PRO A 84 4.85 10.15 -44.34
CA PRO A 84 5.67 9.64 -45.44
C PRO A 84 7.08 9.23 -45.01
N GLU A 85 7.58 9.76 -43.89
CA GLU A 85 8.88 9.39 -43.31
C GLU A 85 8.91 7.96 -42.71
N ASN A 86 7.75 7.38 -42.37
CA ASN A 86 7.63 6.07 -41.71
C ASN A 86 7.23 4.94 -42.67
N ILE A 87 6.81 5.25 -43.89
CA ILE A 87 6.52 4.25 -44.93
C ILE A 87 7.86 3.91 -45.59
N LYS A 88 8.46 2.78 -45.22
CA LYS A 88 9.56 2.23 -46.00
C LYS A 88 8.98 1.89 -47.38
N GLU A 89 9.45 2.57 -48.42
CA GLU A 89 9.18 2.18 -49.81
C GLU A 89 9.64 0.72 -49.96
N GLU A 90 8.70 -0.20 -50.12
CA GLU A 90 9.01 -1.56 -50.54
C GLU A 90 9.47 -1.48 -52.00
N ASP A 91 10.78 -1.56 -52.19
CA ASP A 91 11.42 -1.73 -53.49
C ASP A 91 10.90 -3.02 -54.17
N VAL A 92 10.43 -2.86 -55.41
CA VAL A 92 9.96 -3.88 -56.36
C VAL A 92 11.11 -4.76 -56.87
#